data_AF-W0VC99-F1
#
_entry.id   AF-W0VC99-F1
#
_cell.length_a   1.000
_cell.length_b   1.000
_cell.length_c   1.000
_cell.angle_alpha   90.00
_cell.angle_beta   90.00
_cell.angle_gamma   90.00
#
_symmetry.space_group_name_H-M   'P 1'
#
loop_
_entity.id
_entity.type
_entity.pdbx_description
1 polymer ?
#
loop_
_entity_poly.entity_id
_entity_poly.type
_entity_poly.pdbx_seq_one_letter_code
_entity_poly.pdbx_strand_id
1 'polypeptide(L)'
;MLKLSLPAIVVSCVVALVLTACSPKFDWRDYHSPDAPYTALFPSKPATFSRDIDLDGVKVNMTMTASDIDGITFAVASALMANPAQAQAALLAMKTALLRNINGVVKSDKAASAAISSGTGSSQNATIEIQASGTQNGKPILLIGRFVARDNRIYQIIILGEEKHLSRENIDTFMDSIKLN
;
A
#
# COMPACT_ATOMS: atom_id res chain seq x y z
N MET A 1 -32.38 65.83 -33.32
CA MET A 1 -31.48 65.39 -32.23
C MET A 1 -32.35 64.91 -31.07
N LEU A 2 -32.46 63.59 -30.88
CA LEU A 2 -32.60 62.94 -29.56
C LEU A 2 -32.35 61.43 -29.78
N LYS A 3 -31.28 60.91 -29.18
CA LYS A 3 -30.91 59.49 -29.17
C LYS A 3 -31.78 58.76 -28.16
N LEU A 4 -32.21 57.53 -28.46
CA LEU A 4 -32.42 56.51 -27.42
C LEU A 4 -32.11 55.11 -28.00
N SER A 5 -31.23 54.41 -27.31
CA SER A 5 -30.56 53.16 -27.68
C SER A 5 -31.39 51.92 -27.27
N LEU A 6 -31.06 50.78 -27.90
CA LEU A 6 -31.64 49.42 -27.85
C LEU A 6 -32.19 48.92 -26.49
N PRO A 7 -33.05 47.87 -26.54
CA PRO A 7 -32.66 46.66 -25.80
C PRO A 7 -32.95 45.32 -26.50
N ALA A 8 -32.04 44.37 -26.22
CA ALA A 8 -32.30 42.97 -25.87
C ALA A 8 -33.08 42.06 -26.84
N ILE A 9 -32.35 41.20 -27.54
CA ILE A 9 -32.73 39.77 -27.60
C ILE A 9 -31.54 38.97 -27.09
N VAL A 10 -31.63 38.65 -25.81
CA VAL A 10 -30.82 37.68 -25.10
C VAL A 10 -31.24 36.29 -25.59
N VAL A 11 -30.41 35.62 -26.38
CA VAL A 11 -30.48 34.16 -26.53
C VAL A 11 -29.34 33.59 -25.71
N SER A 12 -29.56 33.52 -24.40
CA SER A 12 -28.70 32.78 -23.48
C SER A 12 -28.95 31.29 -23.73
N CYS A 13 -28.06 30.67 -24.50
CA CYS A 13 -28.02 29.22 -24.66
C CYS A 13 -27.41 28.64 -23.36
N VAL A 14 -28.26 28.37 -22.37
CA VAL A 14 -27.87 27.63 -21.16
C VAL A 14 -27.65 26.18 -21.56
N VAL A 15 -26.41 25.86 -21.97
CA VAL A 15 -25.95 24.48 -22.07
C VAL A 15 -25.71 24.01 -20.64
N ALA A 16 -26.70 23.32 -20.07
CA ALA A 16 -26.52 22.58 -18.82
C ALA A 16 -25.58 21.40 -19.10
N LEU A 17 -24.28 21.59 -18.89
CA LEU A 17 -23.35 20.49 -18.74
C LEU A 17 -23.77 19.71 -17.49
N VAL A 18 -24.47 18.60 -17.70
CA VAL A 18 -24.63 17.57 -16.68
C VAL A 18 -23.26 16.92 -16.53
N LEU A 19 -22.39 17.49 -15.70
CA LEU A 19 -21.21 16.79 -15.23
C LEU A 19 -21.72 15.65 -14.35
N THR A 20 -21.95 14.48 -14.96
CA THR A 20 -21.88 13.22 -14.25
C THR A 20 -20.44 13.07 -13.78
N ALA A 21 -20.09 13.71 -12.67
CA ALA A 21 -18.89 13.39 -11.92
C ALA A 21 -19.11 11.99 -11.34
N CYS A 22 -18.96 10.97 -12.18
CA CYS A 22 -18.76 9.61 -11.71
C CYS A 22 -17.52 9.68 -10.83
N SER A 23 -17.70 9.65 -9.50
CA SER A 23 -16.55 9.51 -8.62
C SER A 23 -15.89 8.18 -8.97
N PRO A 24 -14.59 8.14 -9.26
CA PRO A 24 -13.91 6.89 -9.54
C PRO A 24 -14.12 5.93 -8.38
N LYS A 25 -14.27 4.64 -8.68
CA LYS A 25 -14.47 3.60 -7.65
C LYS A 25 -13.36 3.65 -6.60
N PHE A 26 -12.14 3.96 -7.03
CA PHE A 26 -10.95 4.13 -6.19
C PHE A 26 -10.71 5.63 -5.98
N ASP A 27 -10.81 6.09 -4.74
CA ASP A 27 -10.47 7.44 -4.31
C ASP A 27 -9.04 7.42 -3.78
N TRP A 28 -8.06 7.55 -4.67
CA TRP A 28 -6.64 7.50 -4.33
C TRP A 28 -6.24 8.74 -3.54
N ARG A 29 -5.85 8.52 -2.28
CA ARG A 29 -5.54 9.59 -1.32
C ARG A 29 -4.13 9.42 -0.81
N ASP A 30 -3.40 10.53 -0.77
CA ASP A 30 -2.10 10.59 -0.11
C ASP A 30 -2.23 10.28 1.38
N TYR A 31 -1.36 9.40 1.85
CA TYR A 31 -1.19 9.07 3.24
C TYR A 31 0.26 9.26 3.63
N HIS A 32 0.48 10.08 4.66
CA HIS A 32 1.75 10.27 5.32
C HIS A 32 1.66 9.62 6.68
N SER A 33 2.47 8.59 6.92
CA SER A 33 2.41 7.87 8.18
C SER A 33 2.91 8.75 9.33
N PRO A 34 2.16 8.88 10.44
CA PRO A 34 2.64 9.57 11.63
C PRO A 34 3.63 8.72 12.43
N ASP A 35 3.61 7.39 12.27
CA ASP A 35 4.33 6.44 13.15
C ASP A 35 5.60 5.85 12.51
N ALA A 36 5.76 6.01 11.19
CA ALA A 36 6.88 5.46 10.44
C ALA A 36 7.22 6.34 9.23
N PRO A 37 8.49 6.38 8.78
CA PRO A 37 8.90 7.23 7.67
C PRO A 37 8.49 6.60 6.33
N TYR A 38 7.20 6.67 5.99
CA TYR A 38 6.71 6.31 4.66
C TYR A 38 5.53 7.18 4.21
N THR A 39 5.36 7.24 2.90
CA THR A 39 4.16 7.75 2.24
C THR A 39 3.60 6.71 1.27
N ALA A 40 2.29 6.73 1.06
CA ALA A 40 1.59 5.82 0.15
C ALA A 40 0.30 6.48 -0.38
N LEU A 41 -0.18 6.01 -1.53
CA LEU A 41 -1.56 6.26 -1.94
C LEU A 41 -2.45 5.12 -1.45
N PHE A 42 -3.60 5.43 -0.84
CA PHE A 42 -4.62 4.43 -0.52
C PHE A 42 -5.90 4.70 -1.31
N PRO A 43 -6.60 3.66 -1.82
CA PRO A 43 -7.77 3.82 -2.69
C PRO A 43 -9.08 4.18 -1.97
N SER A 44 -9.04 4.25 -0.65
CA SER A 44 -10.11 4.81 0.19
C SER A 44 -9.49 5.31 1.49
N LYS A 45 -10.30 5.83 2.43
CA LYS A 45 -9.80 6.27 3.73
C LYS A 45 -9.17 5.09 4.49
N PRO A 46 -7.85 5.10 4.76
CA PRO A 46 -7.24 4.01 5.50
C PRO A 46 -7.57 4.09 6.99
N ALA A 47 -7.55 2.93 7.64
CA ALA A 47 -7.58 2.78 9.09
C ALA A 47 -6.22 2.27 9.57
N THR A 48 -5.81 2.71 10.76
CA THR A 48 -4.54 2.33 11.38
C THR A 48 -4.79 1.66 12.72
N PHE A 49 -4.10 0.56 12.97
CA PHE A 49 -4.13 -0.12 14.26
C PHE A 49 -2.81 -0.84 14.51
N SER A 50 -2.45 -1.00 15.79
CA SER A 50 -1.23 -1.69 16.20
C SER A 50 -1.55 -2.99 16.91
N ARG A 51 -0.73 -4.01 16.67
CA ARG A 51 -0.84 -5.30 17.36
C ARG A 51 0.53 -5.88 17.62
N ASP A 52 0.66 -6.62 18.71
CA ASP A 52 1.86 -7.41 18.94
C ASP A 52 1.83 -8.65 18.03
N ILE A 53 2.95 -8.88 17.36
CA ILE A 53 3.18 -10.08 16.55
C ILE A 53 4.47 -10.76 16.99
N ASP A 54 4.50 -12.08 16.81
CA ASP A 54 5.69 -12.89 17.04
C ASP A 54 6.35 -13.19 15.69
N LEU A 55 7.59 -12.71 15.52
CA LEU A 55 8.44 -12.95 14.35
C LEU A 55 9.58 -13.89 14.76
N ASP A 56 9.31 -15.19 14.74
CA ASP A 56 10.25 -16.26 15.11
C ASP A 56 10.89 -16.08 16.50
N GLY A 57 10.05 -15.83 17.51
CA GLY A 57 10.41 -15.61 18.91
C GLY A 57 10.66 -14.14 19.25
N VAL A 58 10.70 -13.25 18.26
CA VAL A 58 10.83 -11.81 18.49
C VAL A 58 9.46 -11.17 18.52
N LYS A 59 9.01 -10.78 19.72
CA LYS A 59 7.78 -10.00 19.87
C LYS A 59 8.00 -8.56 19.46
N VAL A 60 7.20 -8.07 18.53
CA VAL A 60 7.25 -6.69 18.06
C VAL A 60 5.85 -6.11 17.94
N ASN A 61 5.72 -4.84 18.34
CA ASN A 61 4.50 -4.08 18.11
C ASN A 61 4.52 -3.58 16.66
N MET A 62 3.58 -4.07 15.85
CA MET A 62 3.48 -3.71 14.44
C MET A 62 2.26 -2.85 14.21
N THR A 63 2.46 -1.66 13.63
CA THR A 63 1.41 -0.74 13.21
C THR A 63 1.02 -1.05 11.77
N MET A 64 -0.24 -1.36 11.53
CA MET A 64 -0.81 -1.65 10.23
C MET A 64 -1.77 -0.55 9.80
N THR A 65 -1.52 0.03 8.62
CA THR A 65 -2.42 0.96 7.94
C THR A 65 -3.00 0.26 6.73
N ALA A 66 -4.32 0.13 6.66
CA ALA A 66 -4.99 -0.59 5.59
C ALA A 66 -6.26 0.10 5.13
N SER A 67 -6.62 -0.11 3.86
CA SER A 67 -7.92 0.25 3.32
C SER A 67 -8.48 -0.92 2.51
N ASP A 68 -9.76 -1.19 2.70
CA ASP A 68 -10.48 -2.22 1.96
C ASP A 68 -11.42 -1.58 0.94
N ILE A 69 -11.39 -2.08 -0.29
CA ILE A 69 -12.32 -1.68 -1.34
C ILE A 69 -12.58 -2.85 -2.28
N ASP A 70 -13.86 -3.15 -2.53
CA ASP A 70 -14.29 -4.24 -3.43
C ASP A 70 -13.76 -5.64 -3.09
N GLY A 71 -13.52 -5.91 -1.81
CA GLY A 71 -12.91 -7.16 -1.37
C GLY A 71 -11.40 -7.24 -1.67
N ILE A 72 -10.76 -6.10 -1.93
CA ILE A 72 -9.32 -5.95 -2.05
C ILE A 72 -8.81 -5.15 -0.86
N THR A 73 -7.88 -5.74 -0.11
CA THR A 73 -7.15 -5.08 0.96
C THR A 73 -5.84 -4.52 0.43
N PHE A 74 -5.60 -3.23 0.63
CA PHE A 74 -4.32 -2.57 0.41
C PHE A 74 -3.75 -2.19 1.76
N ALA A 75 -2.54 -2.64 2.10
CA ALA A 75 -1.99 -2.42 3.42
C ALA A 75 -0.48 -2.15 3.42
N VAL A 76 -0.08 -1.26 4.33
CA VAL A 76 1.31 -1.04 4.73
C VAL A 76 1.39 -1.24 6.23
N ALA A 77 2.21 -2.18 6.67
CA ALA A 77 2.52 -2.37 8.07
C ALA A 77 4.00 -2.09 8.34
N SER A 78 4.32 -1.61 9.54
CA SER A 78 5.70 -1.27 9.92
C SER A 78 5.98 -1.56 11.40
N ALA A 79 7.24 -1.83 11.70
CA ALA A 79 7.71 -2.15 13.04
C ALA A 79 9.20 -1.80 13.20
N LEU A 80 9.62 -1.50 14.44
CA LEU A 80 11.03 -1.32 14.80
C LEU A 80 11.60 -2.61 15.38
N MET A 81 12.81 -2.95 14.97
CA MET A 81 13.62 -4.04 15.47
C MET A 81 14.79 -3.49 16.28
N ALA A 82 15.45 -4.33 17.09
CA ALA A 82 16.52 -3.83 17.96
C ALA A 82 17.75 -3.36 17.16
N ASN A 83 18.00 -3.94 15.99
CA ASN A 83 19.10 -3.55 15.11
C ASN A 83 18.84 -3.95 13.64
N PRO A 84 19.66 -3.46 12.68
CA PRO A 84 19.47 -3.77 11.26
C PRO A 84 19.60 -5.24 10.86
N ALA A 85 20.41 -6.02 11.57
CA ALA A 85 20.55 -7.45 11.29
C ALA A 85 19.25 -8.20 11.63
N GLN A 86 18.62 -7.85 12.77
CA GLN A 86 17.31 -8.39 13.13
C GLN A 86 16.21 -7.96 12.18
N ALA A 87 16.23 -6.72 11.67
CA ALA A 87 15.28 -6.27 10.66
C ALA A 87 15.33 -7.10 9.38
N GLN A 88 16.53 -7.41 8.89
CA GLN A 88 16.69 -8.27 7.72
C GLN A 88 16.22 -9.71 7.98
N ALA A 89 16.60 -10.29 9.11
CA ALA A 89 16.17 -11.64 9.48
C ALA A 89 14.65 -11.75 9.62
N ALA A 90 14.00 -10.71 10.14
CA ALA A 90 12.56 -10.66 10.35
C ALA A 90 11.74 -10.69 9.04
N LEU A 91 12.31 -10.33 7.88
CA LEU A 91 11.57 -10.36 6.62
C LEU A 91 11.09 -11.77 6.26
N LEU A 92 11.93 -12.77 6.49
CA LEU A 92 11.58 -14.16 6.23
C LEU A 92 10.49 -14.65 7.20
N ALA A 93 10.60 -14.30 8.48
CA ALA A 93 9.60 -14.61 9.49
C ALA A 93 8.24 -13.96 9.16
N MET A 94 8.24 -12.69 8.74
CA MET A 94 7.04 -11.97 8.30
C MET A 94 6.40 -12.64 7.08
N LYS A 95 7.19 -12.96 6.06
CA LYS A 95 6.71 -13.68 4.87
C LYS A 95 6.03 -14.98 5.25
N THR A 96 6.70 -15.79 6.08
CA THR A 96 6.19 -17.08 6.54
C THR A 96 4.91 -16.93 7.35
N ALA A 97 4.85 -15.97 8.28
CA ALA A 97 3.67 -15.71 9.09
C ALA A 97 2.47 -15.28 8.23
N LEU A 98 2.69 -14.40 7.24
CA LEU A 98 1.64 -13.95 6.33
C LEU A 98 1.11 -15.11 5.48
N LEU A 99 2.00 -15.90 4.86
CA LEU A 99 1.60 -17.05 4.05
C LEU A 99 0.82 -18.07 4.89
N ARG A 100 1.25 -18.35 6.12
CA ARG A 100 0.52 -19.24 7.02
C ARG A 100 -0.91 -18.74 7.29
N ASN A 101 -1.09 -17.43 7.52
CA ASN A 101 -2.41 -16.85 7.81
C ASN A 101 -3.40 -16.98 6.65
N ILE A 102 -2.91 -17.11 5.42
CA ILE A 102 -3.75 -17.25 4.22
C ILE A 102 -3.68 -18.65 3.61
N ASN A 103 -3.11 -19.64 4.31
CA ASN A 103 -2.84 -20.97 3.74
C ASN A 103 -2.13 -20.89 2.37
N GLY A 104 -1.14 -20.00 2.30
CA GLY A 104 -0.58 -19.49 1.05
C GLY A 104 0.45 -20.42 0.42
N VAL A 105 0.46 -20.42 -0.92
CA VAL A 105 1.46 -21.09 -1.76
C VAL A 105 2.10 -20.06 -2.66
N VAL A 106 3.42 -19.93 -2.57
CA VAL A 106 4.21 -18.97 -3.34
C VAL A 106 4.19 -19.34 -4.82
N LYS A 107 3.81 -18.38 -5.66
CA LYS A 107 3.85 -18.45 -7.13
C LYS A 107 5.13 -17.82 -7.68
N SER A 108 5.66 -16.78 -7.03
CA SER A 108 6.94 -16.16 -7.35
C SER A 108 7.60 -15.59 -6.11
N ASP A 109 8.94 -15.63 -6.08
CA ASP A 109 9.76 -15.12 -4.98
C ASP A 109 11.03 -14.47 -5.55
N LYS A 110 11.25 -13.20 -5.20
CA LYS A 110 12.43 -12.44 -5.60
C LYS A 110 12.98 -11.73 -4.37
N ALA A 111 14.23 -12.05 -4.02
CA ALA A 111 14.95 -11.38 -2.96
C ALA A 111 16.04 -10.47 -3.55
N ALA A 112 16.27 -9.32 -2.93
CA ALA A 112 17.37 -8.41 -3.22
C ALA A 112 17.92 -7.83 -1.91
N SER A 113 19.24 -7.71 -1.82
CA SER A 113 19.91 -7.07 -0.68
C SER A 113 20.96 -6.11 -1.18
N ALA A 114 21.06 -4.94 -0.55
CA ALA A 114 22.05 -3.92 -0.85
C ALA A 114 22.74 -3.45 0.44
N ALA A 115 24.06 -3.56 0.46
CA ALA A 115 24.90 -2.97 1.50
C ALA A 115 25.36 -1.60 1.02
N ILE A 116 25.04 -0.54 1.77
CA ILE A 116 25.56 0.80 1.53
C ILE A 116 26.57 1.10 2.63
N SER A 117 27.85 1.08 2.26
CA SER A 117 28.94 1.53 3.14
C SER A 117 29.17 3.02 2.93
N SER A 118 28.68 3.84 3.85
CA SER A 118 29.02 5.26 3.94
C SER A 118 30.12 5.44 4.99
N GLY A 119 31.01 6.41 4.83
CA GLY A 119 32.16 6.63 5.75
C GLY A 119 31.81 6.88 7.23
N THR A 120 30.52 6.97 7.57
CA THR A 120 29.98 7.18 8.91
C THR A 120 29.03 6.06 9.39
N GLY A 121 28.86 4.98 8.62
CA GLY A 121 28.03 3.82 9.00
C GLY A 121 27.66 2.91 7.83
N SER A 122 27.34 1.64 8.14
CA SER A 122 26.76 0.70 7.16
C SER A 122 25.24 0.72 7.29
N SER A 123 24.54 1.14 6.23
CA SER A 123 23.10 0.90 6.09
C SER A 123 22.92 -0.36 5.25
N GLN A 124 22.06 -1.25 5.71
CA GLN A 124 21.77 -2.51 5.05
C GLN A 124 20.28 -2.53 4.72
N ASN A 125 19.99 -2.65 3.44
CA ASN A 125 18.63 -2.74 2.94
C ASN A 125 18.40 -4.13 2.35
N ALA A 126 17.27 -4.74 2.69
CA ALA A 126 16.84 -6.00 2.10
C ALA A 126 15.38 -5.91 1.67
N THR A 127 15.06 -6.55 0.57
CA THR A 127 13.71 -6.60 0.01
C THR A 127 13.39 -8.03 -0.42
N ILE A 128 12.18 -8.48 -0.09
CA ILE A 128 11.60 -9.72 -0.61
C ILE A 128 10.26 -9.37 -1.26
N GLU A 129 10.11 -9.69 -2.54
CA GLU A 129 8.88 -9.54 -3.30
C GLU A 129 8.31 -10.93 -3.62
N ILE A 130 7.03 -11.12 -3.35
CA ILE A 130 6.33 -12.37 -3.66
C ILE A 130 5.00 -12.14 -4.34
N GLN A 131 4.59 -13.16 -5.10
CA GLN A 131 3.18 -13.41 -5.36
C GLN A 131 2.80 -14.78 -4.81
N ALA A 132 1.62 -14.91 -4.21
CA ALA A 132 1.16 -16.18 -3.68
C ALA A 132 -0.35 -16.34 -3.85
N SER A 133 -0.81 -17.55 -4.15
CA SER A 133 -2.22 -17.90 -3.95
C SER A 133 -2.47 -18.19 -2.47
N GLY A 134 -3.69 -17.96 -1.99
CA GLY A 134 -4.13 -18.38 -0.67
C GLY A 134 -5.64 -18.47 -0.59
N THR A 135 -6.15 -18.57 0.63
CA THR A 135 -7.57 -18.58 0.94
C THR A 135 -7.89 -17.62 2.07
N GLN A 136 -8.97 -16.85 1.94
CA GLN A 136 -9.51 -16.02 3.01
C GLN A 136 -11.02 -16.26 3.09
N ASN A 137 -11.51 -16.64 4.28
CA ASN A 137 -12.91 -17.00 4.49
C ASN A 137 -13.42 -18.06 3.48
N GLY A 138 -12.58 -19.03 3.14
CA GLY A 138 -12.89 -20.10 2.18
C GLY A 138 -12.85 -19.70 0.71
N LYS A 139 -12.55 -18.43 0.39
CA LYS A 139 -12.43 -17.95 -1.00
C LYS A 139 -10.98 -17.91 -1.46
N PRO A 140 -10.68 -18.28 -2.72
CA PRO A 140 -9.35 -18.15 -3.28
C PRO A 140 -8.98 -16.68 -3.46
N ILE A 141 -7.78 -16.32 -3.02
CA ILE A 141 -7.23 -14.97 -3.10
C ILE A 141 -5.81 -15.00 -3.65
N LEU A 142 -5.38 -13.88 -4.21
CA LEU A 142 -4.01 -13.61 -4.62
C LEU A 142 -3.42 -12.58 -3.66
N LEU A 143 -2.19 -12.84 -3.23
CA LEU A 143 -1.31 -11.93 -2.50
C LEU A 143 -0.26 -11.39 -3.45
N ILE A 144 -0.13 -10.07 -3.51
CA ILE A 144 1.06 -9.37 -4.02
C ILE A 144 1.74 -8.74 -2.81
N GLY A 145 2.97 -9.15 -2.48
CA GLY A 145 3.65 -8.73 -1.25
C GLY A 145 5.05 -8.22 -1.50
N ARG A 146 5.44 -7.16 -0.78
CA ARG A 146 6.80 -6.64 -0.70
C ARG A 146 7.17 -6.41 0.76
N PHE A 147 8.22 -7.09 1.22
CA PHE A 147 8.77 -6.99 2.56
C PHE A 147 10.10 -6.26 2.47
N VAL A 148 10.30 -5.21 3.27
CA VAL A 148 11.51 -4.38 3.21
C VAL A 148 12.08 -4.19 4.60
N ALA A 149 13.38 -4.41 4.74
CA ALA A 149 14.18 -3.97 5.88
C ALA A 149 14.97 -2.74 5.44
N ARG A 150 14.85 -1.66 6.21
CA ARG A 150 15.65 -0.45 6.06
C ARG A 150 16.15 -0.05 7.43
N ASP A 151 17.47 -0.05 7.60
CA ASP A 151 18.11 0.08 8.91
C ASP A 151 17.46 -0.90 9.91
N ASN A 152 17.02 -0.44 11.08
CA ASN A 152 16.36 -1.28 12.07
C ASN A 152 14.83 -1.36 11.92
N ARG A 153 14.27 -0.92 10.78
CA ARG A 153 12.82 -0.92 10.55
C ARG A 153 12.43 -1.92 9.48
N ILE A 154 11.30 -2.58 9.70
CA ILE A 154 10.69 -3.49 8.73
C ILE A 154 9.38 -2.90 8.22
N TYR A 155 9.09 -3.18 6.96
CA TYR A 155 7.85 -2.81 6.28
C TYR A 155 7.25 -4.03 5.58
N GLN A 156 5.93 -4.18 5.67
CA GLN A 156 5.14 -5.15 4.92
C GLN A 156 4.12 -4.39 4.08
N ILE A 157 4.31 -4.40 2.75
CA ILE A 157 3.41 -3.78 1.78
C ILE A 157 2.69 -4.89 1.05
N ILE A 158 1.36 -4.93 1.12
CA ILE A 158 0.58 -6.02 0.53
C ILE A 158 -0.68 -5.53 -0.18
N ILE A 159 -1.06 -6.29 -1.20
CA ILE A 159 -2.38 -6.28 -1.80
C ILE A 159 -2.93 -7.70 -1.70
N LEU A 160 -4.15 -7.84 -1.20
CA LEU A 160 -4.84 -9.12 -1.02
C LEU A 160 -6.25 -9.03 -1.61
N GLY A 161 -6.65 -9.97 -2.46
CA GLY A 161 -8.02 -10.00 -2.96
C GLY A 161 -8.29 -11.15 -3.92
N GLU A 162 -9.54 -11.34 -4.33
CA GLU A 162 -9.88 -12.29 -5.39
C GLU A 162 -9.16 -11.87 -6.69
N GLU A 163 -8.47 -12.80 -7.37
CA GLU A 163 -7.60 -12.50 -8.52
C GLU A 163 -8.34 -11.72 -9.63
N LYS A 164 -9.62 -12.02 -9.86
CA LYS A 164 -10.47 -11.33 -10.84
C LYS A 164 -10.75 -9.85 -10.53
N HIS A 165 -10.59 -9.41 -9.28
CA HIS A 165 -10.78 -8.02 -8.87
C HIS A 165 -9.47 -7.22 -8.88
N LEU A 166 -8.32 -7.90 -8.98
CA LEU A 166 -7.02 -7.26 -8.99
C LEU A 166 -6.65 -6.82 -10.41
N SER A 167 -6.88 -5.55 -10.73
CA SER A 167 -6.35 -4.97 -11.96
C SER A 167 -4.85 -4.66 -11.81
N ARG A 168 -4.09 -4.84 -12.89
CA ARG A 168 -2.68 -4.45 -12.95
C ARG A 168 -2.49 -2.97 -12.61
N GLU A 169 -3.36 -2.11 -13.13
CA GLU A 169 -3.34 -0.66 -12.87
C GLU A 169 -3.39 -0.33 -11.38
N ASN A 170 -4.29 -0.97 -10.62
CA ASN A 170 -4.40 -0.72 -9.17
C ASN A 170 -3.21 -1.28 -8.39
N ILE A 171 -2.67 -2.42 -8.84
CA ILE A 171 -1.47 -3.01 -8.25
C ILE A 171 -0.29 -2.05 -8.41
N ASP A 172 -0.04 -1.61 -9.64
CA ASP A 172 1.08 -0.74 -9.99
C ASP A 172 0.92 0.62 -9.28
N THR A 173 -0.28 1.22 -9.31
CA THR A 173 -0.58 2.48 -8.62
C THR A 173 -0.22 2.42 -7.13
N PHE A 174 -0.66 1.37 -6.42
CA PHE A 174 -0.35 1.23 -5.00
C PHE A 174 1.14 0.96 -4.76
N MET A 175 1.70 -0.04 -5.44
CA MET A 175 3.09 -0.49 -5.20
C MET A 175 4.13 0.59 -5.55
N ASP A 176 3.89 1.36 -6.61
CA ASP A 176 4.78 2.44 -7.06
C ASP A 176 4.62 3.72 -6.23
N SER A 177 3.46 3.93 -5.58
CA SER A 177 3.25 5.08 -4.70
C SER A 177 4.08 5.02 -3.41
N ILE A 178 4.53 3.83 -3.01
CA ILE A 178 5.22 3.63 -1.73
C ILE A 178 6.59 4.30 -1.78
N LYS A 179 6.78 5.29 -0.90
CA LYS A 179 8.09 5.87 -0.61
C LYS A 179 8.43 5.56 0.83
N LEU A 180 9.50 4.82 1.02
CA LEU A 180 10.13 4.65 2.32
C LEU A 180 11.18 5.76 2.43
N ASN A 181 11.16 6.52 3.52
CA ASN A 181 12.07 7.62 3.81
C ASN A 181 13.09 7.25 4.89
#